data_AF-A0A926WCY9-F1
#
_entry.id   AF-A0A926WCY9-F1
#
_cell.length_a   1.000
_cell.length_b   1.000
_cell.length_c   1.000
_cell.angle_alpha   90.00
_cell.angle_beta   90.00
_cell.angle_gamma   90.00
#
_symmetry.space_group_name_H-M   'P 1'
#
loop_
_entity.id
_entity.type
_entity.pdbx_description
1 polymer ?
#
loop_
_entity_poly.entity_id
_entity_poly.type
_entity_poly.pdbx_seq_one_letter_code
_entity_poly.pdbx_strand_id
1 'polypeptide(L)' 'MSKRYNITLPDGIAEALEQWAEGEKNKPSTLAAFLVESAVRQAIDQGKIAPINPGQQSTSGSK' A
#
# COMPACT_ATOMS: atom_id res chain seq x y z
N MET A 1 1.04 4.05 -13.93
CA MET A 1 1.44 5.21 -13.12
C MET A 1 1.39 4.82 -11.65
N SER A 2 2.47 5.04 -10.89
CA SER A 2 2.48 4.83 -9.44
C SER A 2 2.29 6.18 -8.72
N LYS A 3 1.48 6.19 -7.65
CA LYS A 3 1.38 7.34 -6.73
C LYS A 3 2.29 7.06 -5.53
N ARG A 4 3.01 8.08 -5.05
CA ARG A 4 3.87 7.98 -3.87
C ARG A 4 3.09 8.44 -2.64
N TYR A 5 3.07 7.61 -1.61
CA TYR A 5 2.51 7.92 -0.30
C TYR A 5 3.64 7.88 0.74
N ASN A 6 3.60 8.78 1.72
CA ASN A 6 4.43 8.69 2.91
C ASN A 6 3.57 8.07 4.02
N ILE A 7 4.09 7.04 4.68
CA ILE A 7 3.42 6.35 5.79
C ILE A 7 4.19 6.59 7.07
N THR A 8 3.48 6.81 8.16
CA THR A 8 4.04 6.88 9.51
C THR A 8 3.59 5.64 10.26
N LEU A 9 4.54 4.90 10.82
CA LEU A 9 4.28 3.66 11.55
C LEU A 9 4.64 3.86 13.02
N PRO A 10 3.92 3.22 13.96
CA PRO A 10 4.37 3.13 15.35
C PRO A 10 5.74 2.45 15.43
N ASP A 11 6.58 2.87 16.38
CA ASP A 11 7.98 2.42 16.50
C ASP A 11 8.12 0.89 16.45
N GLY A 12 7.35 0.15 17.25
CA GLY A 12 7.41 -1.32 17.25
C GLY A 12 7.00 -1.98 15.93
N ILE A 13 6.16 -1.31 15.12
CA ILE A 13 5.80 -1.80 13.78
C ILE A 13 6.89 -1.46 12.77
N ALA A 14 7.51 -0.29 12.88
CA ALA A 14 8.64 0.09 12.04
C ALA A 14 9.82 -0.87 12.23
N GLU A 15 10.19 -1.16 13.48
CA GLU A 15 11.26 -2.12 13.80
C GLU A 15 10.97 -3.53 13.27
N ALA A 16 9.74 -4.04 13.48
CA ALA A 16 9.36 -5.35 12.97
C ALA A 16 9.40 -5.43 11.43
N LEU A 17 9.00 -4.36 10.74
CA LEU A 17 9.08 -4.26 9.29
C LEU A 17 10.53 -4.26 8.80
N GLU A 18 11.42 -3.55 9.49
CA GLU A 18 12.85 -3.54 9.17
C GLU A 18 13.48 -4.93 9.32
N GLN A 19 13.22 -5.61 10.44
CA GLN A 19 13.70 -6.96 10.69
C GLN A 19 13.20 -7.97 9.65
N TRP A 20 11.92 -7.89 9.28
CA TRP A 20 11.37 -8.76 8.24
C TRP A 20 12.03 -8.49 6.89
N ALA A 21 12.15 -7.22 6.48
CA ALA A 21 12.79 -6.87 5.22
C ALA A 21 14.25 -7.33 5.15
N GLU A 22 15.00 -7.23 6.25
CA GLU A 22 16.36 -7.74 6.36
C GLU A 22 16.43 -9.25 6.13
N GLY A 23 15.52 -10.02 6.74
CA GLY A 23 15.42 -11.47 6.53
C GLY A 23 15.16 -11.87 5.07
N GLU A 24 14.48 -11.03 4.30
CA GLU A 24 14.21 -11.22 2.87
C GLU A 24 15.29 -10.62 1.94
N LYS A 25 16.35 -10.01 2.50
CA LYS A 25 17.34 -9.20 1.75
C LYS A 25 16.67 -8.13 0.88
N ASN A 26 15.63 -7.49 1.42
CA ASN A 26 14.79 -6.51 0.73
C ASN A 26 14.81 -5.16 1.46
N LYS A 27 14.28 -4.11 0.82
CA LYS A 27 14.13 -2.79 1.44
C LYS A 27 12.82 -2.72 2.23
N PRO A 28 12.80 -2.11 3.44
CA PRO A 28 11.58 -1.93 4.22
C PRO A 28 10.46 -1.22 3.45
N SER A 29 10.82 -0.22 2.63
CA SER A 29 9.86 0.51 1.78
C SER A 29 9.25 -0.34 0.67
N THR A 30 10.02 -1.26 0.10
CA THR A 30 9.53 -2.20 -0.91
C THR A 30 8.58 -3.21 -0.27
N LEU A 31 8.96 -3.77 0.89
CA LEU A 31 8.10 -4.67 1.64
C LEU A 31 6.80 -3.97 2.06
N ALA A 32 6.87 -2.75 2.60
CA ALA A 32 5.69 -1.96 2.94
C ALA A 32 4.75 -1.74 1.75
N ALA A 33 5.30 -1.41 0.58
CA ALA A 33 4.50 -1.23 -0.63
C ALA A 33 3.76 -2.51 -1.03
N PHE A 34 4.45 -3.65 -0.96
CA PHE A 34 3.85 -4.96 -1.22
C PHE A 34 2.77 -5.33 -0.21
N LEU A 35 2.98 -5.05 1.07
CA LEU A 35 2.00 -5.33 2.12
C LEU A 35 0.73 -4.48 1.95
N VAL A 36 0.89 -3.19 1.64
CA VAL A 36 -0.24 -2.30 1.35
C VAL A 36 -1.00 -2.79 0.12
N GLU A 37 -0.32 -3.12 -0.97
CA GLU A 37 -0.95 -3.66 -2.17
C GLU A 37 -1.72 -4.96 -1.87
N SER A 38 -1.09 -5.89 -1.15
CA SER A 38 -1.70 -7.16 -0.78
C SER A 38 -2.95 -6.99 0.07
N ALA A 39 -2.92 -6.08 1.05
CA ALA A 39 -4.07 -5.77 1.90
C ALA A 39 -5.22 -5.13 1.11
N VAL A 40 -4.90 -4.21 0.19
CA VAL A 40 -5.91 -3.56 -0.68
C VAL A 40 -6.55 -4.59 -1.61
N ARG A 41 -5.77 -5.47 -2.24
CA ARG A 41 -6.30 -6.55 -3.10
C ARG A 41 -7.23 -7.47 -2.33
N GLN A 42 -6.81 -7.92 -1.14
CA GLN A 42 -7.68 -8.75 -0.29
C GLN A 42 -8.98 -8.04 0.09
N ALA A 43 -8.94 -6.72 0.35
CA ALA A 43 -10.14 -5.94 0.64
C ALA A 43 -11.09 -5.85 -0.58
N ILE A 44 -10.56 -5.76 -1.80
CA ILE A 44 -11.33 -5.83 -3.04
C ILE A 44 -11.98 -7.21 -3.19
N ASP A 45 -11.20 -8.27 -3.03
CA ASP A 45 -11.67 -9.66 -3.20
C ASP A 45 -12.76 -10.02 -2.18
N GLN A 46 -12.69 -9.44 -0.98
CA GLN A 46 -13.70 -9.57 0.07
C GLN A 46 -14.91 -8.65 -0.11
N GLY A 47 -14.92 -7.81 -1.15
CA GLY A 47 -16.00 -6.85 -1.40
C GLY A 47 -16.08 -5.69 -0.39
N LYS A 48 -15.04 -5.46 0.43
CA LYS A 48 -14.99 -4.36 1.41
C LYS A 48 -14.82 -3.00 0.74
N ILE A 49 -14.10 -2.97 -0.38
CA ILE A 49 -13.91 -1.78 -1.22
C ILE A 49 -14.19 -2.15 -2.67
N ALA A 50 -14.79 -1.23 -3.42
CA ALA A 50 -15.09 -1.46 -4.83
C ALA A 50 -13.81 -1.53 -5.67
N PRO A 51 -13.73 -2.41 -6.67
CA PRO A 51 -12.62 -2.40 -7.61
C PRO A 51 -12.60 -1.06 -8.35
N ILE A 52 -11.43 -0.44 -8.41
CA ILE A 52 -11.28 0.82 -9.14
C ILE A 52 -11.34 0.47 -10.63
N ASN A 53 -12.47 0.76 -11.28
CA ASN A 53 -12.57 0.67 -12.72
C ASN A 53 -11.55 1.66 -13.33
N PRO A 54 -10.61 1.21 -14.19
CA PRO A 54 -9.60 2.10 -14.78
C PRO A 54 -10.17 3.23 -15.66
N GLY A 55 -11.49 3.26 -15.89
CA GLY A 55 -12.21 4.36 -16.55
C GLY A 55 -12.79 5.45 -15.61
N GLN A 56 -12.61 5.36 -14.29
CA GLN A 56 -13.11 6.35 -13.32
C GLN A 56 -11.98 7.11 -12.63
N GLN A 57 -10.95 7.51 -13.38
CA GLN A 57 -10.06 8.58 -12.91
C GLN A 57 -10.85 9.88 -12.93
N SER A 58 -11.27 10.32 -11.75
CA SER A 58 -12.06 11.50 -11.49
C SER A 58 -11.51 12.73 -12.23
N THR A 59 -12.19 13.14 -13.29
CA THR A 59 -12.30 14.54 -13.68
C THR A 59 -13.07 15.26 -12.56
N SER A 60 -12.39 15.59 -11.46
CA SER A 60 -12.94 16.47 -10.41
C SER A 60 -11.77 17.04 -9.60
N GLY A 61 -11.48 18.33 -9.55
CA GLY A 61 -12.29 19.49 -9.93
C GLY A 61 -11.50 20.54 -10.70
N SER A 62 -12.15 21.02 -11.76
CA SER A 62 -12.09 22.44 -12.12
C SER A 62 -12.97 23.20 -11.12
N LYS A 63 -12.40 24.20 -10.43
CA LYS A 63 -13.03 25.50 -10.25
C LYS A 63 -11.96 26.53 -9.95
#